data_AF-E6XI91-F1
#
_entry.id   AF-E6XI91-F1
#
_cell.length_a   1.000
_cell.length_b   1.000
_cell.length_c   1.000
_cell.angle_alpha   90.00
_cell.angle_beta   90.00
_cell.angle_gamma   90.00
#
_symmetry.space_group_name_H-M   'P 1'
#
loop_
_entity.id
_entity.type
_entity.pdbx_description
1 polymer ?
#
loop_
_entity_poly.entity_id
_entity_poly.type
_entity_poly.pdbx_seq_one_letter_code
_entity_poly.pdbx_strand_id
1 'polypeptide(L)'
;MNTLKRIWFFLLVMFVVPLLIIIGIGFCTQQPEGFIYPILTSIATSLIAAGVVYWFIDNRLNDLIETDDEITVVLESPSGKKIECPPMRRKDFSRSEVQGYIGMLGGAQRFDIASLKTPAFGENLLKTSKSKGSQSFIVDCTDAEMKQFDIGSK
;
A
#
# COMPACT_ATOMS: atom_id res chain seq x y z
N MET A 1 13.42 4.62 8.60
CA MET A 1 14.48 4.24 7.63
C MET A 1 13.78 3.91 6.31
N ASN A 2 13.99 4.72 5.26
CA ASN A 2 13.25 4.58 3.99
C ASN A 2 13.43 3.16 3.43
N THR A 3 12.35 2.52 3.01
CA THR A 3 12.32 1.15 2.44
C THR A 3 13.42 0.95 1.39
N LEU A 4 13.67 1.99 0.57
CA LEU A 4 14.75 2.01 -0.42
C LEU A 4 16.15 1.82 0.18
N LYS A 5 16.47 2.48 1.32
CA LYS A 5 17.75 2.32 2.01
C LYS A 5 17.89 0.91 2.61
N ARG A 6 16.80 0.34 3.11
CA ARG A 6 16.79 -1.02 3.67
C ARG A 6 17.04 -2.06 2.58
N ILE A 7 16.37 -1.92 1.44
CA ILE A 7 16.54 -2.81 0.27
C ILE A 7 17.95 -2.66 -0.31
N TRP A 8 18.46 -1.43 -0.45
CA TRP A 8 19.80 -1.20 -0.97
C TRP A 8 20.90 -1.76 -0.07
N PHE A 9 20.77 -1.57 1.25
CA PHE A 9 21.71 -2.15 2.22
C PHE A 9 21.64 -3.69 2.23
N PHE A 10 20.42 -4.25 2.13
CA PHE A 10 20.23 -5.69 2.06
C PHE A 10 20.87 -6.28 0.79
N LEU A 11 20.64 -5.69 -0.39
CA LEU A 11 21.25 -6.12 -1.65
C LEU A 11 22.78 -5.98 -1.61
N LEU A 12 23.30 -4.89 -1.03
CA LEU A 12 24.72 -4.69 -0.87
C LEU A 12 25.34 -5.80 -0.01
N VAL A 13 24.78 -6.07 1.16
CA VAL A 13 25.30 -7.13 2.05
C VAL A 13 25.15 -8.51 1.41
N MET A 14 24.03 -8.79 0.77
CA MET A 14 23.70 -10.12 0.26
C MET A 14 24.44 -10.48 -1.03
N PHE A 15 24.80 -9.51 -1.88
CA PHE A 15 25.53 -9.77 -3.12
C PHE A 15 27.00 -9.38 -3.06
N VAL A 16 27.33 -8.22 -2.47
CA VAL A 16 28.72 -7.72 -2.46
C VAL A 16 29.58 -8.49 -1.48
N VAL A 17 29.06 -8.87 -0.30
CA VAL A 17 29.86 -9.62 0.68
C VAL A 17 30.24 -11.02 0.17
N PRO A 18 29.33 -11.84 -0.39
CA PRO A 18 29.72 -13.12 -0.97
C PRO A 18 30.67 -12.99 -2.16
N LEU A 19 30.48 -11.98 -3.02
CA LEU A 19 31.39 -11.70 -4.14
C LEU A 19 32.80 -11.34 -3.65
N LEU A 20 32.91 -10.49 -2.63
CA LEU A 20 34.20 -10.12 -2.04
C LEU A 20 34.88 -11.32 -1.37
N ILE A 21 34.11 -12.22 -0.77
CA ILE A 21 34.63 -13.48 -0.22
C ILE A 21 35.17 -14.38 -1.35
N ILE A 22 34.43 -14.55 -2.44
CA ILE A 22 34.87 -15.35 -3.60
C ILE A 22 36.13 -14.75 -4.24
N ILE A 23 36.15 -13.43 -4.48
CA ILE A 23 37.29 -12.73 -5.10
C ILE A 23 38.50 -12.75 -4.16
N GLY A 24 38.30 -12.48 -2.86
CA GLY A 24 39.36 -12.51 -1.87
C GLY A 24 40.00 -13.88 -1.73
N ILE A 25 39.19 -14.95 -1.77
CA ILE A 25 39.71 -16.31 -1.75
C ILE A 25 40.41 -16.66 -3.05
N GLY A 26 39.83 -16.32 -4.22
CA GLY A 26 40.48 -16.52 -5.52
C GLY A 26 41.83 -15.79 -5.65
N PHE A 27 41.99 -14.66 -4.97
CA PHE A 27 43.26 -13.93 -4.92
C PHE A 27 44.26 -14.53 -3.91
N CYS A 28 43.78 -15.01 -2.76
CA CYS A 28 44.62 -15.65 -1.72
C CYS A 28 45.01 -17.10 -2.05
N THR A 29 44.22 -17.83 -2.85
CA THR A 29 44.47 -19.20 -3.27
C THR A 29 44.68 -19.23 -4.79
N GLN A 30 45.91 -18.99 -5.26
CA GLN A 30 46.29 -19.14 -6.68
C GLN A 30 46.21 -20.59 -7.23
N GLN A 31 45.46 -21.48 -6.57
CA GLN A 31 45.31 -22.90 -6.91
C GLN A 31 43.82 -23.27 -6.85
N PRO A 32 43.14 -23.43 -7.99
CA PRO A 32 41.71 -23.76 -8.06
C PRO A 32 41.38 -25.22 -7.69
N GLU A 33 42.37 -26.02 -7.30
CA GLU A 33 42.27 -27.48 -7.09
C GLU A 33 41.90 -27.88 -5.63
N GLY A 34 41.77 -26.92 -4.72
CA GLY A 34 41.50 -27.20 -3.30
C GLY A 34 40.02 -27.45 -2.99
N PHE A 35 39.71 -28.52 -2.22
CA PHE A 35 38.37 -28.90 -1.73
C PHE A 35 37.55 -27.75 -1.09
N ILE A 36 38.21 -26.69 -0.65
CA ILE A 36 37.60 -25.51 -0.01
C ILE A 36 36.83 -24.63 -1.03
N TYR A 37 37.29 -24.55 -2.28
CA TYR A 37 36.67 -23.72 -3.32
C TYR A 37 35.24 -24.17 -3.70
N PRO A 38 34.95 -25.47 -3.98
CA PRO A 38 33.59 -25.91 -4.28
C PRO A 38 32.63 -25.75 -3.09
N ILE A 39 33.11 -25.90 -1.85
CA ILE A 39 32.29 -25.69 -0.65
C ILE A 39 31.87 -24.21 -0.55
N LEU A 40 32.82 -23.29 -0.72
CA LEU A 40 32.54 -21.87 -0.62
C LEU A 40 31.66 -21.35 -1.74
N THR A 41 31.87 -21.82 -2.97
CA THR A 41 31.00 -21.49 -4.10
C THR A 41 29.59 -22.04 -3.91
N SER A 42 29.43 -23.22 -3.32
CA SER A 42 28.12 -23.77 -2.93
C SER A 42 27.41 -22.93 -1.84
N ILE A 43 28.15 -22.47 -0.83
CA ILE A 43 27.58 -21.60 0.21
C ILE A 43 27.20 -20.24 -0.38
N ALA A 44 28.05 -19.65 -1.21
CA ALA A 44 27.77 -18.36 -1.83
C ALA A 44 26.57 -18.41 -2.78
N THR A 45 26.47 -19.46 -3.61
CA THR A 45 25.33 -19.66 -4.52
C THR A 45 24.02 -19.89 -3.76
N SER A 46 24.04 -20.62 -2.64
CA SER A 46 22.83 -20.82 -1.82
C SER A 46 22.37 -19.53 -1.12
N LEU A 47 23.29 -18.69 -0.63
CA LEU A 47 22.96 -17.37 -0.08
C LEU A 47 22.37 -16.44 -1.14
N ILE A 48 22.93 -16.44 -2.35
CA ILE A 48 22.40 -15.67 -3.47
C ILE A 48 20.99 -16.13 -3.82
N ALA A 49 20.76 -17.44 -3.96
CA ALA A 49 19.45 -17.99 -4.27
C ALA A 49 18.40 -17.63 -3.20
N ALA A 50 18.75 -17.78 -1.92
CA ALA A 50 17.86 -17.44 -0.81
C ALA A 50 17.45 -15.97 -0.82
N GLY A 51 18.39 -15.07 -1.11
CA GLY A 51 18.09 -13.65 -1.13
C GLY A 51 17.32 -13.18 -2.37
N VAL A 52 17.48 -13.83 -3.53
CA VAL A 52 16.59 -13.60 -4.69
C VAL A 52 15.16 -14.01 -4.38
N VAL A 53 14.96 -15.17 -3.74
CA VAL A 53 13.63 -15.63 -3.31
C VAL A 53 13.03 -14.66 -2.29
N TYR A 54 13.82 -14.22 -1.31
CA TYR A 54 13.37 -13.25 -0.32
C TYR A 54 12.95 -11.93 -0.97
N TRP A 55 13.74 -11.41 -1.92
CA TRP A 55 13.40 -10.19 -2.64
C TRP A 55 12.08 -10.33 -3.43
N PHE A 56 11.86 -11.48 -4.08
CA PHE A 56 10.61 -11.74 -4.79
C PHE A 56 9.41 -11.80 -3.84
N ILE A 57 9.56 -12.45 -2.69
CA ILE A 57 8.51 -12.52 -1.65
C ILE A 57 8.21 -11.13 -1.09
N ASP A 58 9.22 -10.33 -0.75
CA ASP A 58 9.03 -8.98 -0.19
C ASP A 58 8.33 -8.07 -1.21
N ASN A 59 8.68 -8.14 -2.49
CA ASN A 59 7.99 -7.39 -3.54
C ASN A 59 6.52 -7.79 -3.67
N ARG A 60 6.24 -9.11 -3.70
CA ARG A 60 4.87 -9.62 -3.76
C ARG A 60 4.06 -9.30 -2.52
N LEU A 61 4.69 -9.33 -1.35
CA LEU A 61 4.04 -9.01 -0.08
C LEU A 61 3.72 -7.52 0.00
N ASN A 62 4.61 -6.65 -0.48
CA ASN A 62 4.33 -5.21 -0.57
C ASN A 62 3.16 -4.91 -1.52
N ASP A 63 3.10 -5.58 -2.69
CA ASP A 63 1.95 -5.47 -3.60
C ASP A 63 0.64 -5.91 -2.93
N LEU A 64 0.68 -7.01 -2.15
CA LEU A 64 -0.48 -7.54 -1.44
C LEU A 64 -0.95 -6.61 -0.31
N ILE A 65 -0.01 -6.06 0.48
CA ILE A 65 -0.29 -5.09 1.54
C ILE A 65 -0.93 -3.83 0.94
N GLU A 66 -0.47 -3.37 -0.22
CA GLU A 66 -1.04 -2.20 -0.90
C GLU A 66 -2.50 -2.44 -1.36
N THR A 67 -2.89 -3.69 -1.59
CA THR A 67 -4.27 -4.06 -1.95
C THR A 67 -5.22 -4.34 -0.78
N ASP A 68 -4.71 -4.57 0.43
CA ASP A 68 -5.51 -4.90 1.63
C ASP A 68 -5.86 -3.67 2.47
N ASP A 69 -5.27 -2.50 2.16
CA ASP A 69 -5.65 -1.26 2.83
C ASP A 69 -7.08 -0.86 2.43
N GLU A 70 -7.97 -0.81 3.43
CA GLU A 70 -9.35 -0.34 3.28
C GLU A 70 -9.48 1.14 3.66
N ILE A 71 -10.31 1.87 2.92
CA ILE A 71 -10.66 3.26 3.20
C ILE A 71 -12.16 3.31 3.54
N THR A 72 -12.49 3.88 4.69
CA THR A 72 -13.88 4.08 5.12
C THR A 72 -14.32 5.49 4.74
N VAL A 73 -15.33 5.63 3.90
CA VAL A 73 -15.91 6.94 3.59
C VAL A 73 -16.86 7.34 4.71
N VAL A 74 -16.69 8.53 5.27
CA VAL A 74 -17.52 9.04 6.37
C VAL A 74 -18.14 10.36 5.95
N LEU A 75 -19.47 10.43 5.97
CA LEU A 75 -20.20 11.68 5.80
C LEU A 75 -20.32 12.35 7.17
N GLU A 76 -19.79 13.56 7.32
CA GLU A 76 -19.80 14.29 8.60
C GLU A 76 -20.57 15.61 8.47
N SER A 77 -21.45 15.86 9.43
CA SER A 77 -22.22 17.11 9.53
C SER A 77 -21.67 18.05 10.61
N PRO A 78 -21.88 19.38 10.48
CA PRO A 78 -21.51 20.35 11.50
C PRO A 78 -22.18 20.09 12.86
N SER A 79 -23.36 19.48 12.85
CA SER A 79 -24.09 19.08 14.05
C SER A 79 -23.56 17.80 14.70
N GLY A 80 -22.49 17.21 14.14
CA GLY A 80 -21.85 16.00 14.66
C GLY A 80 -22.52 14.69 14.25
N LYS A 81 -23.50 14.72 13.33
CA LYS A 81 -24.09 13.50 12.77
C LYS A 81 -23.08 12.89 11.79
N LYS A 82 -22.76 11.61 11.97
CA LYS A 82 -21.83 10.86 11.12
C LYS A 82 -22.52 9.66 10.51
N ILE A 83 -22.32 9.45 9.21
CA ILE A 83 -22.74 8.24 8.51
C ILE A 83 -21.48 7.59 7.95
N GLU A 84 -21.16 6.41 8.49
CA GLU A 84 -20.05 5.60 8.02
C GLU A 84 -20.53 4.72 6.87
N CYS A 85 -19.86 4.84 5.73
CA CYS A 85 -20.06 3.93 4.61
C CYS A 85 -19.31 2.62 4.88
N PRO A 86 -19.70 1.52 4.24
CA PRO A 86 -18.91 0.30 4.29
C PRO A 86 -17.45 0.57 3.84
N PRO A 87 -16.47 -0.18 4.36
CA PRO A 87 -15.09 -0.05 3.92
C PRO A 87 -14.98 -0.40 2.43
N MET A 88 -14.18 0.37 1.70
CA MET A 88 -13.85 0.10 0.30
C MET A 88 -12.36 -0.12 0.12
N ARG A 89 -11.97 -1.00 -0.79
CA ARG A 89 -10.57 -1.28 -1.05
C ARG A 89 -9.90 -0.06 -1.68
N ARG A 90 -8.68 0.25 -1.25
CA ARG A 90 -7.90 1.39 -1.77
C ARG A 90 -7.69 1.35 -3.28
N LYS A 91 -7.57 0.15 -3.87
CA LYS A 91 -7.46 -0.03 -5.34
C LYS A 91 -8.69 0.45 -6.13
N ASP A 92 -9.86 0.40 -5.49
CA ASP A 92 -11.15 0.79 -6.08
C ASP A 92 -11.52 2.23 -5.63
N PHE A 93 -10.67 2.88 -4.82
CA PHE A 93 -10.90 4.22 -4.30
C PHE A 93 -10.70 5.29 -5.39
N SER A 94 -11.77 5.56 -6.13
CA SER A 94 -11.82 6.60 -7.15
C SER A 94 -13.00 7.55 -6.92
N ARG A 95 -12.98 8.73 -7.55
CA ARG A 95 -14.07 9.70 -7.45
C ARG A 95 -15.42 9.10 -7.84
N SER A 96 -15.48 8.34 -8.93
CA SER A 96 -16.71 7.72 -9.42
C SER A 96 -17.22 6.66 -8.46
N GLU A 97 -16.33 5.84 -7.90
CA GLU A 97 -16.69 4.79 -6.95
C GLU A 97 -17.18 5.40 -5.63
N VAL A 98 -16.48 6.39 -5.07
CA VAL A 98 -16.91 7.10 -3.85
C VAL A 98 -18.29 7.73 -4.04
N GLN A 99 -18.54 8.37 -5.18
CA GLN A 99 -19.86 8.94 -5.50
C GLN A 99 -20.94 7.86 -5.67
N GLY A 100 -20.61 6.75 -6.34
CA GLY A 100 -21.49 5.60 -6.47
C GLY A 100 -21.86 5.01 -5.10
N TYR A 101 -20.87 4.86 -4.22
CA TYR A 101 -21.02 4.32 -2.87
C TYR A 101 -21.92 5.19 -1.99
N ILE A 102 -21.70 6.51 -2.02
CA ILE A 102 -22.57 7.47 -1.33
C ILE A 102 -23.99 7.39 -1.92
N GLY A 103 -24.11 7.29 -3.24
CA GLY A 103 -25.41 7.15 -3.91
C GLY A 103 -26.20 5.91 -3.49
N MET A 104 -25.51 4.79 -3.26
CA MET A 104 -26.16 3.57 -2.76
C MET A 104 -26.75 3.75 -1.36
N LEU A 105 -26.16 4.59 -0.51
CA LEU A 105 -26.70 4.90 0.82
C LEU A 105 -27.95 5.77 0.77
N GLY A 106 -28.06 6.66 -0.24
CA GLY A 106 -29.21 7.56 -0.41
C GLY A 106 -30.44 6.90 -1.06
N GLY A 107 -30.33 5.62 -1.43
CA GLY A 107 -31.39 4.87 -2.10
C GLY A 107 -31.63 5.30 -3.55
N ALA A 108 -32.88 5.25 -4.02
CA ALA A 108 -33.22 5.51 -5.42
C ALA A 108 -33.21 7.01 -5.82
N GLN A 109 -33.09 7.92 -4.85
CA GLN A 109 -33.07 9.35 -5.12
C GLN A 109 -31.65 9.83 -5.43
N ARG A 110 -31.53 10.74 -6.41
CA ARG A 110 -30.25 11.41 -6.69
C ARG A 110 -29.90 12.28 -5.49
N PHE A 111 -28.75 12.03 -4.88
CA PHE A 111 -28.19 12.88 -3.84
C PHE A 111 -27.52 14.11 -4.46
N ASP A 112 -27.53 15.23 -3.74
CA ASP A 112 -26.77 16.42 -4.11
C ASP A 112 -26.00 16.91 -2.90
N ILE A 113 -24.66 16.81 -2.97
CA ILE A 113 -23.73 17.26 -1.93
C ILE A 113 -22.79 18.30 -2.55
N ALA A 114 -22.79 19.52 -2.01
CA ALA A 114 -22.00 20.62 -2.53
C ALA A 114 -20.49 20.36 -2.46
N SER A 115 -20.00 19.72 -1.39
CA SER A 115 -18.58 19.45 -1.17
C SER A 115 -17.95 18.58 -2.25
N LEU A 116 -18.70 17.62 -2.83
CA LEU A 116 -18.24 16.72 -3.89
C LEU A 116 -17.92 17.41 -5.22
N LYS A 117 -18.44 18.62 -5.43
CA LYS A 117 -18.20 19.44 -6.63
C LYS A 117 -16.97 20.34 -6.47
N THR A 118 -16.43 20.46 -5.26
CA THR A 118 -15.30 21.36 -4.99
C THR A 118 -13.97 20.76 -5.45
N PRO A 119 -12.98 21.61 -5.83
CA PRO A 119 -11.61 21.16 -6.09
C PRO A 119 -10.96 20.53 -4.86
N ALA A 120 -11.28 21.04 -3.67
CA ALA A 120 -10.77 20.54 -2.39
C ALA A 120 -11.09 19.05 -2.17
N PHE A 121 -12.26 18.60 -2.60
CA PHE A 121 -12.62 17.18 -2.58
C PHE A 121 -11.64 16.32 -3.39
N GLY A 122 -11.29 16.75 -4.61
CA GLY A 122 -10.36 16.03 -5.47
C GLY A 122 -8.94 15.96 -4.88
N GLU A 123 -8.47 17.06 -4.29
CA GLU A 123 -7.18 17.08 -3.60
C GLU A 123 -7.15 16.17 -2.37
N ASN A 124 -8.20 16.19 -1.57
CA ASN A 124 -8.33 15.32 -0.40
C ASN A 124 -8.41 13.86 -0.83
N LEU A 125 -9.17 13.54 -1.88
CA LEU A 125 -9.27 12.20 -2.43
C LEU A 125 -7.90 11.68 -2.91
N LEU A 126 -7.12 12.51 -3.60
CA LEU A 126 -5.77 12.16 -4.03
C LEU A 126 -4.81 11.98 -2.86
N LYS A 127 -4.89 12.82 -1.82
CA LYS A 127 -4.08 12.69 -0.59
C LYS A 127 -4.41 11.39 0.14
N THR A 128 -5.69 11.09 0.32
CA THR A 128 -6.14 9.87 0.99
C THR A 128 -5.85 8.63 0.15
N SER A 129 -5.94 8.70 -1.18
CA SER A 129 -5.55 7.59 -2.06
C SER A 129 -4.04 7.27 -1.98
N LYS A 130 -3.18 8.30 -1.85
CA LYS A 130 -1.73 8.15 -1.77
C LYS A 130 -1.19 7.88 -0.37
N SER A 131 -2.04 7.96 0.67
CA SER A 131 -1.64 7.63 2.03
C SER A 131 -1.43 6.12 2.20
N LYS A 132 -0.95 5.68 3.38
CA LYS A 132 -0.79 4.25 3.70
C LYS A 132 -1.60 3.88 4.93
N GLY A 133 -2.11 2.66 4.96
CA GLY A 133 -2.91 2.09 6.05
C GLY A 133 -4.40 2.40 5.95
N SER A 134 -5.18 1.80 6.84
CA SER A 134 -6.62 2.05 6.98
C SER A 134 -6.87 3.49 7.41
N GLN A 135 -7.64 4.23 6.62
CA GLN A 135 -7.95 5.64 6.90
C GLN A 135 -9.42 5.93 6.62
N SER A 136 -9.97 6.91 7.34
CA SER A 136 -11.27 7.46 7.04
C SER A 136 -11.14 8.63 6.06
N PHE A 137 -11.98 8.63 5.03
CA PHE A 137 -12.14 9.74 4.10
C PHE A 137 -13.38 10.53 4.48
N ILE A 138 -13.21 11.72 5.04
CA ILE A 138 -14.31 12.55 5.53
C ILE A 138 -14.85 13.41 4.39
N VAL A 139 -16.15 13.34 4.17
CA VAL A 139 -16.89 14.19 3.24
C VAL A 139 -17.78 15.12 4.05
N ASP A 140 -17.45 16.41 4.01
CA ASP A 140 -18.23 17.44 4.68
C ASP A 140 -19.62 17.53 4.04
N CYS A 141 -20.66 17.36 4.85
CA CYS A 141 -22.06 17.44 4.43
C CYS A 141 -22.80 18.42 5.34
N THR A 142 -23.75 19.17 4.80
CA THR A 142 -24.66 19.96 5.63
C THR A 142 -25.73 19.09 6.28
N ASP A 143 -26.34 19.57 7.36
CA ASP A 143 -27.43 18.83 8.03
C ASP A 143 -28.65 18.61 7.13
N ALA A 144 -28.86 19.49 6.15
CA ALA A 144 -29.92 19.34 5.15
C ALA A 144 -29.61 18.22 4.14
N GLU A 145 -28.35 18.09 3.72
CA GLU A 145 -27.89 17.03 2.82
C GLU A 145 -27.93 15.67 3.53
N MET A 146 -27.59 15.62 4.82
CA MET A 146 -27.65 14.39 5.63
C MET A 146 -29.06 13.81 5.76
N LYS A 147 -30.12 14.61 5.64
CA LYS A 147 -31.51 14.12 5.68
C LYS A 147 -31.87 13.27 4.46
N GLN A 148 -31.13 13.39 3.35
CA GLN A 148 -31.34 12.59 2.14
C GLN A 148 -31.02 11.10 2.39
N PHE A 149 -30.20 10.80 3.40
CA PHE A 149 -29.76 9.46 3.75
C PHE A 149 -30.54 8.83 4.92
N ASP A 150 -31.47 9.57 5.53
CA ASP A 150 -32.29 9.10 6.68
C ASP A 150 -33.51 8.23 6.27
N ILE A 151 -33.66 7.94 4.98
CA ILE A 151 -34.85 7.27 4.40
C ILE A 151 -34.93 5.78 4.77
N GLY A 152 -33.92 5.23 5.46
CA GLY A 152 -33.83 3.83 5.87
C GLY A 152 -34.48 3.43 7.21
N SER A 153 -35.18 4.32 7.92
CA SER A 153 -35.96 3.92 9.11
C SER A 153 -37.43 3.59 8.77
N LYS A 154 -37.64 2.52 8.01
CA LYS A 154 -38.91 1.79 7.97
C LYS A 154 -38.67 0.29 7.90
#